data_AF-A0A8S1J7M2-F1
#
_entry.id   AF-A0A8S1J7M2-F1
#
_cell.length_a   1.000
_cell.length_b   1.000
_cell.length_c   1.000
_cell.angle_alpha   90.00
_cell.angle_beta   90.00
_cell.angle_gamma   90.00
#
_symmetry.space_group_name_H-M   'P 1'
#
loop_
_entity.id
_entity.type
_entity.pdbx_description
1 polymer ?
#
loop_
_entity_poly.entity_id
_entity_poly.type
_entity_poly.pdbx_seq_one_letter_code
_entity_poly.pdbx_strand_id
1 'polypeptide(L)' 'YELVEDTATNDIVSWSALGGSFVVWKPAEFARDLLPLHFKHNNFSSFVRQLNTYVSVMAGRLR' A
#
# COMPACT_ATOMS: atom_id res chain seq x y z
N TYR A 1 3.40 7.68 -3.58
CA TYR A 1 2.70 7.69 -4.88
C TYR A 1 3.42 6.81 -5.89
N GLU A 2 4.75 6.88 -5.99
CA GLU A 2 5.55 6.03 -6.92
C GLU A 2 5.39 4.50 -6.77
N LEU A 3 5.10 3.97 -5.57
CA LEU A 3 5.06 2.52 -5.31
C LEU A 3 3.95 1.76 -6.07
N VAL A 4 2.87 2.45 -6.45
CA VAL A 4 1.70 1.85 -7.13
C VAL A 4 1.59 2.34 -8.59
N GLU A 5 2.46 3.27 -8.99
CA GLU A 5 2.46 3.83 -10.35
C GLU A 5 3.40 3.06 -11.31
N ASP A 6 4.26 2.19 -10.79
CA ASP A 6 5.12 1.35 -11.63
C ASP A 6 4.33 0.19 -12.23
N THR A 7 4.09 0.26 -13.54
CA THR A 7 3.46 -0.80 -14.33
C THR A 7 4.16 -2.16 -14.23
N ALA A 8 5.46 -2.21 -13.88
CA ALA A 8 6.18 -3.46 -13.65
C ALA A 8 5.73 -4.21 -12.40
N THR A 9 5.05 -3.52 -11.48
CA THR A 9 4.58 -4.08 -10.20
C THR A 9 3.07 -4.33 -10.16
N ASN A 10 2.35 -4.05 -11.27
CA ASN A 10 0.90 -4.22 -11.40
C ASN A 10 0.42 -5.64 -11.04
N ASP A 11 1.26 -6.65 -11.27
CA ASP A 11 0.98 -8.07 -10.97
C ASP A 11 0.98 -8.35 -9.45
N ILE A 12 1.57 -7.44 -8.67
CA ILE A 12 1.78 -7.54 -7.22
C ILE A 12 0.88 -6.51 -6.51
N VAL A 13 0.83 -5.28 -6.99
CA VAL A 13 0.00 -4.17 -6.49
C VAL A 13 -0.43 -3.25 -7.63
N SER A 14 -1.69 -2.86 -7.67
CA SER A 14 -2.20 -1.97 -8.73
C SER A 14 -3.22 -0.97 -8.19
N TRP A 15 -3.35 0.19 -8.86
CA TRP A 15 -4.46 1.10 -8.63
C TRP A 15 -5.79 0.47 -9.04
N SER A 16 -6.84 0.75 -8.27
CA SER A 16 -8.23 0.51 -8.67
C SER A 16 -8.59 1.46 -9.83
N ALA A 17 -9.48 1.02 -10.71
CA ALA A 17 -9.94 1.79 -11.88
C ALA A 17 -10.51 3.19 -11.54
N LEU A 18 -10.90 3.41 -10.29
CA LEU A 18 -11.44 4.69 -9.80
C LEU A 18 -10.38 5.60 -9.15
N GLY A 19 -9.09 5.20 -9.14
CA GLY A 19 -7.96 6.05 -8.72
C GLY A 19 -7.89 6.43 -7.23
N GLY A 20 -8.85 6.00 -6.40
CA GLY A 20 -8.90 6.32 -4.96
C GLY A 20 -8.44 5.20 -4.02
N SER A 21 -8.13 4.02 -4.56
CA SER A 21 -7.71 2.85 -3.79
C SER A 21 -6.74 2.00 -4.59
N PHE A 22 -5.95 1.18 -3.91
CA PHE A 22 -5.07 0.20 -4.55
C PHE A 22 -5.36 -1.19 -3.99
N VAL A 23 -5.02 -2.21 -4.78
CA VAL A 23 -5.22 -3.62 -4.45
C VAL A 23 -3.87 -4.29 -4.42
N VAL A 24 -3.59 -5.05 -3.36
CA VAL A 24 -2.40 -5.90 -3.25
C VAL A 24 -2.82 -7.33 -3.61
N TRP A 25 -2.44 -7.78 -4.81
CA TRP A 25 -2.78 -9.10 -5.33
C TRP A 25 -1.93 -10.20 -4.70
N LYS A 26 -0.67 -9.89 -4.40
CA LYS A 26 0.30 -10.85 -3.86
C LYS A 26 0.98 -10.31 -2.60
N PRO A 27 0.36 -10.50 -1.42
CA PRO A 27 0.84 -9.91 -0.17
C PRO A 27 2.27 -10.34 0.22
N ALA A 28 2.65 -11.59 -0.05
CA ALA A 28 3.97 -12.11 0.28
C ALA A 28 5.08 -11.50 -0.61
N GLU A 29 4.84 -11.41 -1.92
CA GLU A 29 5.77 -10.77 -2.87
C GLU A 29 5.84 -9.25 -2.61
N PHE A 30 4.70 -8.61 -2.34
CA PHE A 30 4.66 -7.20 -1.94
C PHE A 30 5.51 -6.93 -0.69
N ALA A 31 5.36 -7.79 0.33
CA ALA A 31 6.10 -7.64 1.57
C ALA A 31 7.60 -7.85 1.39
N ARG A 32 8.01 -8.85 0.60
CA ARG A 32 9.42 -9.20 0.42
C ARG A 32 10.14 -8.29 -0.57
N ASP A 33 9.49 -7.93 -1.67
CA ASP A 33 10.16 -7.35 -2.83
C ASP A 33 9.91 -5.84 -2.92
N LEU A 34 8.72 -5.36 -2.54
CA LEU A 34 8.36 -3.94 -2.63
C LEU A 34 8.55 -3.17 -1.33
N LEU A 35 8.21 -3.76 -0.17
CA LEU A 35 8.38 -3.04 1.09
C LEU A 35 9.84 -2.64 1.37
N PRO A 36 10.88 -3.46 1.14
CA PRO A 36 12.27 -3.07 1.40
C PRO A 36 12.80 -1.96 0.50
N LEU A 37 12.24 -1.81 -0.70
CA LEU A 37 12.63 -0.75 -1.65
C LEU A 37 12.17 0.63 -1.19
N HIS A 38 11.08 0.70 -0.42
CA HIS A 38 10.45 1.96 -0.02
C HIS A 38 10.40 2.17 1.51
N PHE A 39 10.56 1.12 2.30
CA PHE A 39 10.53 1.14 3.76
C PHE A 39 11.72 0.35 4.33
N LYS A 40 12.16 0.71 5.54
CA LYS A 40 13.25 -0.01 6.24
C LYS A 40 12.83 -1.37 6.82
N HIS A 41 11.69 -1.92 6.39
CA HIS A 41 11.17 -3.20 6.87
C HIS A 41 10.35 -3.90 5.77
N ASN A 42 10.23 -5.22 5.85
CA ASN A 42 9.39 -6.05 4.99
C ASN A 42 8.08 -6.50 5.67
N ASN A 43 7.69 -5.88 6.79
CA ASN A 43 6.52 -6.30 7.55
C ASN A 43 5.22 -5.71 6.98
N PHE A 44 4.39 -6.57 6.38
CA PHE A 44 3.08 -6.19 5.82
C PHE A 44 2.10 -5.64 6.86
N SER A 45 2.07 -6.21 8.07
CA SER A 45 1.18 -5.75 9.14
C SER A 45 1.53 -4.33 9.59
N SER A 46 2.82 -3.99 9.62
CA SER A 46 3.27 -2.61 9.90
C SER A 46 2.83 -1.64 8.81
N PHE A 47 2.88 -2.05 7.55
CA PHE A 47 2.40 -1.27 6.41
C PHE A 47 0.88 -1.02 6.48
N VAL A 48 0.08 -2.08 6.71
CA VAL A 48 -1.38 -1.95 6.89
C VAL A 48 -1.74 -1.05 8.07
N ARG A 49 -1.00 -1.15 9.19
CA ARG A 49 -1.24 -0.30 10.36
C ARG A 49 -0.97 1.17 10.07
N GLN A 50 0.07 1.50 9.30
CA GLN A 50 0.33 2.88 8.88
C GLN A 50 -0.84 3.43 8.07
N LEU A 51 -1.35 2.67 7.09
CA LEU A 51 -2.53 3.07 6.29
C LEU A 51 -3.77 3.30 7.16
N ASN A 52 -4.03 2.40 8.11
CA ASN A 52 -5.17 2.52 9.03
C ASN A 52 -5.07 3.76 9.92
N THR A 53 -3.86 4.19 10.30
CA THR A 53 -3.67 5.46 11.02
C THR A 53 -4.05 6.67 10.15
N TYR A 54 -3.67 6.69 8.87
CA TYR A 54 -4.03 7.79 7.96
C TYR A 54 -5.53 7.84 7.62
N VAL A 55 -6.15 6.68 7.37
CA VAL A 55 -7.59 6.58 7.10
C VAL A 55 -8.42 6.94 8.34
N SER A 56 -8.00 6.50 9.53
CA SER A 56 -8.68 6.80 10.79
C SER A 56 -8.55 8.27 11.19
N VAL A 57 -7.37 8.88 11.01
CA VAL A 57 -7.15 10.32 11.29
C VAL A 57 -7.97 11.20 10.35
N MET A 58 -8.19 10.79 9.10
CA MET A 58 -9.08 11.50 8.17
C MET A 58 -10.56 11.30 8.50
N ALA A 59 -10.96 10.10 8.92
CA ALA A 59 -12.35 9.82 9.34
C ALA A 59 -12.74 10.51 10.66
N GLY A 60 -11.79 10.71 11.57
CA GLY A 60 -12.01 11.42 12.84
C GLY A 60 -12.08 12.95 12.72
N ARG A 61 -11.63 13.52 11.59
CA ARG A 61 -11.63 14.98 11.35
C ARG A 61 -12.86 15.49 10.60
N LEU A 62 -13.76 14.58 10.20
CA LEU A 62 -15.05 14.85 9.57
C LEU A 62 -16.25 14.67 10.53
N ARG A 63 -16.00 14.52 11.84
CA ARG A 63 -17.03 14.53 12.88
C ARG A 63 -17.02 15.83 13.67
#